data_AF-A0A9E1REE6-F1
#
_entry.id   AF-A0A9E1REE6-F1
#
_cell.length_a   1.000
_cell.length_b   1.000
_cell.length_c   1.000
_cell.angle_alpha   90.00
_cell.angle_beta   90.00
_cell.angle_gamma   90.00
#
_symmetry.space_group_name_H-M   'P 1'
#
loop_
_entity.id
_entity.type
_entity.pdbx_description
1 polymer ?
#
loop_
_entity_poly.entity_id
_entity_poly.type
_entity_poly.pdbx_seq_one_letter_code
_entity_poly.pdbx_strand_id
1 'polypeptide(L)'
;MYFYAQALIIVFLFSAQTTWLELFSFGGVIPDLVLIWVVYCAVRHSRTAGIGAGITMGLIQDSLSGGLLGVNTLSKGLIGYFFSTLKDKFFVEGMIPVGIFLILSSVFDGLVFYFSMGTILKGEIASSFLYQSLPVYSIYNGLIGPLVFMVLDKIDSWLQSKKTGLHMRTTN
;
A
#
# COMPACT_ATOMS: atom_id res chain seq x y z
N MET A 1 -2.54 -14.54 -15.92
CA MET A 1 -2.57 -15.60 -14.87
C MET A 1 -1.75 -15.24 -13.61
N TYR A 2 -0.51 -14.76 -13.71
CA TYR A 2 0.28 -14.36 -12.52
C TYR A 2 -0.33 -13.21 -11.70
N PHE A 3 -0.89 -12.22 -12.40
CA PHE A 3 -1.56 -11.07 -11.77
C PHE A 3 -2.81 -11.48 -10.95
N TYR A 4 -3.54 -12.49 -11.40
CA TYR A 4 -4.72 -13.02 -10.69
C TYR A 4 -4.32 -13.85 -9.47
N ALA A 5 -3.18 -14.56 -9.53
CA ALA A 5 -2.63 -15.27 -8.37
C ALA A 5 -2.06 -14.30 -7.33
N GLN A 6 -1.41 -13.21 -7.75
CA GLN A 6 -1.04 -12.10 -6.86
C GLN A 6 -2.29 -11.44 -6.27
N ALA A 7 -3.32 -11.16 -7.06
CA ALA A 7 -4.60 -10.63 -6.58
C ALA A 7 -5.23 -11.53 -5.51
N LEU A 8 -5.24 -12.86 -5.70
CA LEU A 8 -5.75 -13.82 -4.70
C LEU A 8 -4.88 -13.87 -3.44
N ILE A 9 -3.55 -13.81 -3.59
CA ILE A 9 -2.61 -13.72 -2.46
C ILE A 9 -2.80 -12.42 -1.69
N ILE A 10 -3.09 -11.31 -2.38
CA ILE A 10 -3.38 -10.01 -1.76
C ILE A 10 -4.73 -10.03 -1.07
N VAL A 11 -5.76 -10.62 -1.66
CA VAL A 11 -7.09 -10.77 -1.02
C VAL A 11 -7.01 -11.66 0.22
N PHE A 12 -6.20 -12.72 0.17
CA PHE A 12 -5.90 -13.57 1.33
C PHE A 12 -5.09 -12.82 2.40
N LEU A 13 -4.07 -12.06 1.98
CA LEU A 13 -3.30 -11.17 2.87
C LEU A 13 -4.18 -10.11 3.50
N PHE A 14 -5.11 -9.49 2.76
CA PHE A 14 -6.05 -8.46 3.22
C PHE A 14 -7.11 -9.02 4.18
N SER A 15 -7.57 -10.25 3.96
CA SER A 15 -8.45 -10.95 4.92
C SER A 15 -7.71 -11.37 6.18
N ALA A 16 -6.45 -11.80 6.04
CA ALA A 16 -5.57 -12.02 7.19
C ALA A 16 -5.23 -10.69 7.88
N GLN A 17 -5.14 -9.60 7.11
CA GLN A 17 -4.85 -8.24 7.55
C GLN A 17 -5.96 -7.75 8.48
N THR A 18 -7.22 -7.84 8.08
CA THR A 18 -8.37 -7.42 8.91
C THR A 18 -8.54 -8.26 10.18
N THR A 19 -8.09 -9.52 10.18
CA THR A 19 -8.28 -10.44 11.32
C THR A 19 -7.09 -10.44 12.29
N TRP A 20 -5.86 -10.16 11.80
CA TRP A 20 -4.62 -10.23 12.60
C TRP A 20 -4.02 -8.85 12.94
N LEU A 21 -4.36 -7.76 12.24
CA LEU A 21 -3.84 -6.42 12.60
C LEU A 21 -4.54 -5.76 13.78
N GLU A 22 -5.76 -6.16 14.12
CA GLU A 22 -6.36 -5.74 15.40
C GLU A 22 -5.50 -6.23 16.58
N LEU A 23 -4.82 -7.37 16.44
CA LEU A 23 -3.85 -7.89 17.42
C LEU A 23 -2.49 -7.17 17.40
N PHE A 24 -2.17 -6.43 16.33
CA PHE A 24 -0.91 -5.67 16.16
C PHE A 24 -1.11 -4.15 16.27
N SER A 25 -2.19 -3.71 16.92
CA SER A 25 -2.39 -2.33 17.35
C SER A 25 -1.34 -1.97 18.41
N PHE A 26 -0.16 -1.54 17.96
CA PHE A 26 0.84 -0.94 18.84
C PHE A 26 0.48 0.53 19.04
N GLY A 27 -0.08 0.84 20.21
CA GLY A 27 -0.37 2.23 20.61
C GLY A 27 -1.61 2.88 19.98
N GLY A 28 -2.55 2.10 19.42
CA GLY A 28 -3.81 2.62 18.88
C GLY A 28 -3.73 3.19 17.45
N VAL A 29 -2.59 3.07 16.77
CA VAL A 29 -2.40 3.48 15.38
C VAL A 29 -2.14 2.27 14.50
N ILE A 30 -3.01 2.05 13.52
CA ILE A 30 -2.95 0.89 12.61
C ILE A 30 -2.18 1.31 11.36
N PRO A 31 -1.12 0.58 10.95
CA PRO A 31 -0.39 0.86 9.73
C PRO A 31 -1.23 0.46 8.52
N ASP A 32 -1.17 1.27 7.45
CA ASP A 32 -1.89 0.99 6.23
C ASP A 32 -1.03 0.10 5.31
N LEU A 33 -1.15 -1.23 5.49
CA LEU A 33 -0.44 -2.14 4.59
C LEU A 33 -0.97 -2.10 3.16
N VAL A 34 -2.18 -1.57 2.94
CA VAL A 34 -2.73 -1.38 1.59
C VAL A 34 -1.92 -0.33 0.87
N LEU A 35 -1.65 0.79 1.53
CA LEU A 35 -0.79 1.85 1.02
C LEU A 35 0.63 1.32 0.75
N ILE A 36 1.21 0.58 1.70
CA ILE A 36 2.55 -0.03 1.54
C ILE A 36 2.57 -0.95 0.31
N TRP A 37 1.54 -1.78 0.14
CA TRP A 37 1.41 -2.68 -1.01
C TRP A 37 1.27 -1.92 -2.34
N VAL A 38 0.49 -0.85 -2.37
CA VAL A 38 0.33 -0.02 -3.58
C VAL A 38 1.67 0.61 -3.99
N VAL A 39 2.42 1.15 -3.02
CA VAL A 39 3.76 1.69 -3.28
C VAL A 39 4.72 0.58 -3.72
N TYR A 40 4.62 -0.62 -3.16
CA TYR A 40 5.40 -1.79 -3.59
C TYR A 40 5.15 -2.15 -5.06
N CYS A 41 3.89 -2.30 -5.45
CA CYS A 41 3.51 -2.54 -6.84
C CYS A 41 3.97 -1.41 -7.75
N ALA A 42 3.84 -0.16 -7.31
CA ALA A 42 4.27 0.99 -8.08
C ALA A 42 5.78 1.00 -8.31
N VAL A 43 6.60 0.66 -7.32
CA VAL A 43 8.06 0.68 -7.43
C VAL A 43 8.62 -0.56 -8.13
N ARG A 44 8.15 -1.76 -7.76
CA ARG A 44 8.73 -3.04 -8.21
C ARG A 44 8.08 -3.62 -9.48
N HIS A 45 6.82 -3.32 -9.76
CA HIS A 45 6.08 -3.88 -10.91
C HIS A 45 5.91 -2.85 -12.04
N SER A 46 5.17 -3.20 -13.09
CA SER A 46 4.91 -2.28 -14.22
C SER A 46 4.09 -1.06 -13.78
N ARG A 47 4.19 0.04 -14.55
CA ARG A 47 3.39 1.25 -14.29
C ARG A 47 1.88 0.96 -14.22
N THR A 48 1.39 0.09 -15.09
CA THR A 48 -0.01 -0.35 -15.11
C THR A 48 -0.39 -1.14 -13.86
N ALA A 49 0.52 -1.96 -13.33
CA ALA A 49 0.28 -2.73 -12.12
C ALA A 49 0.18 -1.83 -10.88
N GLY A 50 1.05 -0.83 -10.75
CA GLY A 50 1.01 0.12 -9.62
C GLY A 50 -0.25 0.98 -9.59
N ILE A 51 -0.63 1.57 -10.73
CA ILE A 51 -1.88 2.35 -10.85
C ILE A 51 -3.10 1.45 -10.60
N GLY A 52 -3.14 0.28 -11.25
CA GLY A 52 -4.23 -0.68 -11.10
C GLY A 52 -4.39 -1.15 -9.64
N ALA A 53 -3.29 -1.43 -8.95
CA ALA A 53 -3.30 -1.79 -7.54
C ALA A 53 -3.87 -0.65 -6.68
N GLY A 54 -3.44 0.59 -6.90
CA GLY A 54 -3.94 1.76 -6.16
C GLY A 54 -5.45 1.95 -6.30
N ILE A 55 -5.97 1.90 -7.53
CA ILE A 55 -7.40 2.07 -7.81
C ILE A 55 -8.20 0.90 -7.21
N THR A 56 -7.77 -0.34 -7.48
CA THR A 56 -8.54 -1.53 -7.06
C THR A 56 -8.58 -1.64 -5.54
N MET A 57 -7.44 -1.45 -4.88
CA MET A 57 -7.36 -1.55 -3.43
C MET A 57 -8.03 -0.38 -2.73
N GLY A 58 -7.91 0.83 -3.28
CA GLY A 58 -8.62 1.99 -2.76
C GLY A 58 -10.15 1.82 -2.87
N LEU A 59 -10.65 1.24 -3.96
CA LEU A 59 -12.08 0.91 -4.11
C LEU A 59 -12.55 -0.12 -3.09
N ILE A 60 -11.75 -1.15 -2.84
CA ILE A 60 -12.04 -2.17 -1.81
C ILE A 60 -12.09 -1.52 -0.43
N GLN A 61 -11.12 -0.67 -0.10
CA GLN A 61 -11.06 0.03 1.18
C GLN A 61 -12.22 1.01 1.36
N ASP A 62 -12.59 1.74 0.31
CA ASP A 62 -13.76 2.60 0.29
C ASP A 62 -15.05 1.79 0.53
N SER A 63 -15.17 0.60 -0.08
CA SER A 63 -16.34 -0.28 0.09
C SER A 63 -16.45 -0.85 1.51
N LEU A 64 -15.32 -1.16 2.15
CA LEU A 64 -15.27 -1.75 3.48
C LEU A 64 -15.41 -0.72 4.61
N SER A 65 -14.96 0.52 4.39
CA SER A 65 -14.99 1.57 5.40
C SER A 65 -16.40 2.12 5.67
N GLY A 66 -17.40 1.77 4.83
CA GLY A 66 -18.80 2.18 5.01
C GLY A 66 -19.03 3.70 4.91
N GLY A 67 -18.00 4.44 4.48
CA GLY A 67 -17.98 5.89 4.37
C GLY A 67 -18.15 6.38 2.92
N LEU A 68 -17.51 7.51 2.59
CA LEU A 68 -17.57 8.09 1.26
C LEU A 68 -16.77 7.25 0.26
N LEU A 69 -17.46 6.69 -0.73
CA LEU A 69 -16.82 5.96 -1.82
C LEU A 69 -15.99 6.89 -2.71
N GLY A 70 -14.74 6.52 -2.97
CA GLY A 70 -13.85 7.19 -3.91
C GLY A 70 -12.66 7.91 -3.27
N VAL A 71 -12.66 8.13 -1.95
CA VAL A 71 -11.59 8.88 -1.26
C VAL A 71 -10.28 8.10 -1.26
N ASN A 72 -10.31 6.86 -0.77
CA ASN A 72 -9.14 5.99 -0.77
C ASN A 72 -8.77 5.61 -2.20
N THR A 73 -9.74 5.41 -3.08
CA THR A 73 -9.53 5.16 -4.51
C THR A 73 -8.70 6.26 -5.17
N LEU A 74 -9.09 7.51 -4.97
CA LEU A 74 -8.37 8.66 -5.54
C LEU A 74 -7.00 8.83 -4.90
N SER A 75 -6.93 8.76 -3.57
CA SER A 75 -5.66 8.89 -2.83
C SER A 75 -4.64 7.83 -3.30
N LYS A 76 -4.99 6.55 -3.16
CA LYS A 76 -4.09 5.43 -3.47
C LYS A 76 -3.84 5.30 -4.96
N GLY A 77 -4.82 5.66 -5.81
CA GLY A 77 -4.64 5.77 -7.25
C GLY A 77 -3.59 6.82 -7.64
N LEU A 78 -3.65 8.03 -7.05
CA LEU A 78 -2.69 9.10 -7.30
C LEU A 78 -1.29 8.74 -6.79
N ILE A 79 -1.20 8.15 -5.60
CA ILE A 79 0.06 7.65 -5.04
C ILE A 79 0.65 6.58 -5.98
N GLY A 80 -0.15 5.58 -6.36
CA GLY A 80 0.26 4.53 -7.29
C GLY A 80 0.75 5.09 -8.63
N TYR A 81 0.06 6.08 -9.19
CA TYR A 81 0.47 6.78 -10.42
C TYR A 81 1.78 7.53 -10.27
N PHE A 82 1.91 8.30 -9.19
CA PHE A 82 3.09 9.12 -8.92
C PHE A 82 4.32 8.25 -8.78
N PHE A 83 4.28 7.22 -7.93
CA PHE A 83 5.39 6.30 -7.71
C PHE A 83 5.71 5.45 -8.93
N SER A 84 4.69 5.03 -9.68
CA SER A 84 4.87 4.27 -10.92
C SER A 84 5.59 5.07 -12.00
N THR A 85 5.51 6.40 -11.94
CA THR A 85 6.18 7.32 -12.85
C THR A 85 7.54 7.74 -12.30
N LEU A 86 7.64 7.93 -10.98
CA LEU A 86 8.87 8.33 -10.30
C LEU A 86 9.95 7.25 -10.35
N LYS A 87 9.57 5.97 -10.30
CA LYS A 87 10.51 4.84 -10.36
C LYS A 87 11.38 4.85 -11.63
N ASP A 88 10.85 5.40 -12.73
CA ASP A 88 11.56 5.47 -14.01
C ASP A 88 12.60 6.60 -14.01
N LYS A 89 12.50 7.54 -13.04
CA LYS A 89 13.39 8.71 -12.90
C LYS A 89 14.34 8.63 -11.71
N PHE A 90 13.95 7.96 -10.63
CA PHE A 90 14.74 7.80 -9.42
C PHE A 90 15.07 6.33 -9.23
N PHE A 91 16.36 6.01 -9.06
CA PHE A 91 16.79 4.69 -8.59
C PHE A 91 16.31 4.52 -7.14
N VAL A 92 15.10 4.01 -6.97
CA VAL A 92 14.53 3.65 -5.65
C VAL A 92 15.10 2.30 -5.23
N GLU A 93 16.42 2.23 -5.07
CA GLU A 93 17.14 1.04 -4.64
C GLU A 93 17.74 1.30 -3.26
N GLY A 94 16.95 1.05 -2.21
CA GLY A 94 17.41 1.15 -0.84
C GLY A 94 16.28 1.24 0.18
N MET A 95 16.57 0.79 1.40
CA MET A 95 15.62 0.82 2.53
C MET A 95 15.22 2.25 2.93
N ILE A 96 16.19 3.18 2.86
CA ILE A 96 16.02 4.58 3.26
C ILE A 96 15.11 5.35 2.26
N PRO A 97 15.36 5.33 0.93
CA PRO A 97 14.46 5.97 -0.03
C PRO A 97 13.02 5.45 0.07
N VAL A 98 12.84 4.13 0.19
CA VAL A 98 11.51 3.51 0.32
C VAL A 98 10.79 4.01 1.57
N GLY A 99 11.48 4.08 2.71
CA GLY A 99 10.92 4.61 3.96
C GLY A 99 10.46 6.07 3.83
N ILE A 100 11.31 6.93 3.26
CA ILE A 100 10.97 8.36 3.03
C ILE A 100 9.75 8.50 2.12
N PHE A 101 9.69 7.72 1.05
CA PHE A 101 8.58 7.74 0.12
C PHE A 101 7.26 7.27 0.75
N LEU A 102 7.32 6.26 1.62
CA LEU A 102 6.16 5.79 2.37
C LEU A 102 5.67 6.81 3.39
N ILE A 103 6.57 7.52 4.08
CA ILE A 103 6.20 8.64 4.97
C ILE A 103 5.46 9.69 4.16
N LEU A 104 6.01 10.13 3.02
CA LEU A 104 5.39 11.16 2.19
C LEU A 104 4.02 10.73 1.65
N SER A 105 3.91 9.48 1.21
CA SER A 105 2.65 8.87 0.75
C SER A 105 1.61 8.85 1.86
N SER A 106 2.02 8.49 3.07
CA SER A 106 1.13 8.38 4.23
C SER A 106 0.63 9.74 4.69
N VAL A 107 1.49 10.77 4.66
CA VAL A 107 1.09 12.16 4.92
C VAL A 107 0.05 12.60 3.89
N PHE A 108 0.30 12.35 2.61
CA PHE A 108 -0.64 12.70 1.55
C PHE A 108 -1.98 11.98 1.72
N ASP A 109 -1.98 10.67 1.94
CA ASP A 109 -3.17 9.85 2.13
C ASP A 109 -3.99 10.32 3.36
N GLY A 110 -3.32 10.58 4.48
CA GLY A 110 -3.97 11.08 5.69
C GLY A 110 -4.52 12.51 5.57
N LEU A 111 -3.87 13.38 4.78
CA LEU A 111 -4.41 14.70 4.46
C LEU A 111 -5.65 14.61 3.58
N VAL A 112 -5.63 13.77 2.54
CA VAL A 112 -6.80 13.52 1.68
C VAL A 112 -7.98 13.01 2.51
N PHE A 113 -7.73 12.07 3.42
CA PHE A 113 -8.73 11.57 4.35
C PHE A 113 -9.29 12.68 5.26
N TYR A 114 -8.43 13.47 5.89
CA TYR A 114 -8.85 14.57 6.77
C TYR A 114 -9.70 15.61 6.04
N PHE A 115 -9.27 16.05 4.85
CA PHE A 115 -10.04 17.00 4.04
C PHE A 115 -11.39 16.43 3.62
N SER A 116 -11.42 15.18 3.17
CA SER A 116 -12.67 14.56 2.72
C SER A 116 -13.69 14.45 3.85
N MET A 117 -13.25 13.99 5.02
CA MET A 117 -14.13 13.77 6.16
C MET A 117 -14.59 15.12 6.78
N GLY A 118 -13.75 16.15 6.78
CA GLY A 118 -14.09 17.49 7.29
C GLY A 118 -14.99 18.32 6.37
N THR A 119 -14.92 18.10 5.05
CA THR A 119 -15.71 18.88 4.07
C THR A 119 -16.96 18.18 3.59
N ILE A 120 -16.90 16.87 3.32
CA ILE A 120 -17.97 16.13 2.63
C ILE A 120 -18.89 15.44 3.64
N LEU A 121 -18.32 14.79 4.64
CA LEU A 121 -19.11 14.04 5.64
C LEU A 121 -19.55 14.89 6.82
N LYS A 122 -19.11 16.16 6.89
CA LYS A 122 -19.30 17.07 8.05
C LYS A 122 -19.00 16.39 9.39
N GLY A 123 -18.08 15.43 9.38
CA GLY A 123 -17.68 14.72 10.58
C GLY A 123 -16.84 15.64 11.46
N GLU A 124 -17.10 15.65 12.77
CA GLU A 124 -16.23 16.32 13.73
C GLU A 124 -14.95 15.49 13.91
N ILE A 125 -13.98 15.71 13.01
CA ILE A 125 -12.63 15.21 13.22
C ILE A 125 -11.93 16.18 14.15
N ALA A 126 -11.45 15.68 15.28
CA ALA A 126 -10.64 16.50 16.16
C ALA A 126 -9.37 16.97 15.42
N SER A 127 -9.05 18.26 15.54
CA SER A 127 -7.82 18.84 14.96
C SER A 127 -6.55 18.16 15.48
N SER A 128 -6.64 17.45 16.61
CA SER A 128 -5.59 16.59 17.15
C SER A 128 -5.16 15.48 16.18
N PHE A 129 -6.01 15.05 15.25
CA PHE A 129 -5.63 14.06 14.23
C PHE A 129 -4.43 14.51 13.40
N LEU A 130 -4.37 15.79 13.00
CA LEU A 130 -3.28 16.33 12.18
C LEU A 130 -1.94 16.39 12.93
N TYR A 131 -1.97 16.66 14.23
CA TYR A 131 -0.76 16.94 15.01
C TYR A 131 -0.28 15.75 15.84
N GLN A 132 -1.17 14.80 16.17
CA GLN A 132 -0.84 13.61 16.97
C GLN A 132 -0.90 12.34 16.13
N SER A 133 -2.01 12.08 15.44
CA SER A 133 -2.23 10.79 14.76
C SER A 133 -1.49 10.69 13.43
N LEU A 134 -1.51 11.75 12.61
CA LEU A 134 -0.93 11.77 11.25
C LEU A 134 0.60 11.58 11.24
N PRO A 135 1.39 12.24 12.11
CA PRO A 135 2.84 12.03 12.15
C PRO A 135 3.18 10.60 12.59
N VAL A 136 2.48 10.07 13.60
CA VAL A 136 2.68 8.70 14.09
C VAL A 136 2.34 7.69 13.01
N TYR A 137 1.20 7.83 12.34
CA TYR A 137 0.78 7.00 11.21
C TYR A 137 1.83 6.97 10.10
N SER A 138 2.33 8.16 9.72
CA SER A 138 3.31 8.29 8.64
C SER A 138 4.66 7.67 8.99
N ILE A 139 5.16 7.90 10.21
CA ILE A 139 6.40 7.30 10.69
C ILE A 139 6.25 5.78 10.78
N TYR A 140 5.11 5.30 11.27
CA TYR A 140 4.88 3.87 11.44
C TYR A 140 4.88 3.14 10.08
N ASN A 141 4.17 3.68 9.08
CA ASN A 141 4.24 3.16 7.70
C ASN A 141 5.65 3.26 7.10
N GLY A 142 6.37 4.34 7.38
CA GLY A 142 7.76 4.55 6.95
C GLY A 142 8.78 3.57 7.53
N LEU A 143 8.54 3.09 8.75
CA LEU A 143 9.40 2.11 9.43
C LEU A 143 9.03 0.68 9.07
N ILE A 144 7.72 0.36 9.07
CA ILE A 144 7.23 -0.99 8.78
C ILE A 144 7.35 -1.29 7.29
N GLY A 145 7.06 -0.34 6.41
CA GLY A 145 6.96 -0.63 4.99
C GLY A 145 8.27 -1.11 4.35
N PRO A 146 9.47 -0.58 4.66
CA PRO A 146 10.72 -1.16 4.19
C PRO A 146 10.95 -2.60 4.66
N LEU A 147 10.55 -2.95 5.88
CA LEU A 147 10.60 -4.34 6.38
C LEU A 147 9.65 -5.24 5.57
N VAL A 148 8.43 -4.77 5.31
CA VAL A 148 7.45 -5.48 4.48
C VAL A 148 7.98 -5.65 3.06
N PHE A 149 8.60 -4.62 2.47
CA PHE A 149 9.23 -4.68 1.15
C PHE A 149 10.26 -5.81 1.06
N MET A 150 11.12 -5.97 2.08
CA MET A 150 12.12 -7.06 2.10
C MET A 150 11.46 -8.44 2.07
N VAL A 151 10.37 -8.62 2.83
CA VAL A 151 9.62 -9.88 2.84
C VAL A 151 8.98 -10.13 1.48
N LEU A 152 8.36 -9.12 0.89
CA LEU A 152 7.70 -9.21 -0.41
C LEU A 152 8.70 -9.51 -1.54
N ASP A 153 9.85 -8.84 -1.56
CA ASP A 153 10.93 -9.10 -2.54
C ASP A 153 11.45 -10.55 -2.43
N LYS A 154 11.55 -11.09 -1.21
CA LYS A 154 11.95 -12.49 -0.99
C LYS A 154 10.91 -13.48 -1.49
N ILE A 155 9.62 -13.17 -1.32
CA ILE A 155 8.53 -14.00 -1.84
C ILE A 155 8.52 -13.95 -3.37
N ASP A 156 8.65 -12.77 -3.97
CA ASP A 156 8.62 -12.61 -5.41
C ASP A 156 9.80 -13.32 -6.09
N SER A 157 11.02 -13.17 -5.56
CA SER A 157 12.20 -13.90 -6.06
C SER A 157 12.05 -15.42 -5.96
N TRP A 158 11.44 -15.94 -4.88
CA TRP A 158 11.14 -17.37 -4.75
C TRP A 158 10.11 -17.85 -5.76
N LEU A 159 9.06 -17.06 -6.01
CA LEU A 159 8.04 -17.35 -7.02
C LEU A 159 8.64 -17.37 -8.43
N GLN A 160 9.56 -16.45 -8.74
CA GLN A 160 10.25 -16.42 -10.01
C GLN A 160 11.18 -17.64 -10.18
N SER A 161 11.94 -18.01 -9.14
CA SER A 161 12.83 -19.20 -9.14
C SER A 161 12.09 -20.50 -9.48
N LYS A 162 10.89 -20.70 -8.91
CA LYS A 162 10.08 -21.90 -9.23
C LYS A 162 9.58 -21.92 -10.66
N LYS A 163 9.28 -20.76 -11.24
CA LYS A 163 8.80 -20.63 -12.61
C LYS A 163 9.89 -21.03 -13.62
N THR A 164 11.13 -20.60 -13.39
CA THR A 164 12.30 -20.95 -14.21
C THR A 164 12.63 -22.45 -14.11
N GLY A 165 12.47 -23.06 -12.93
CA GLY A 165 12.65 -24.50 -12.74
C GLY A 165 11.56 -25.37 -13.38
N LEU A 166 10.33 -24.86 -13.52
CA LEU A 166 9.23 -25.56 -14.20
C LEU A 166 9.38 -25.55 -15.73
N HIS A 167 9.91 -24.47 -16.32
CA HIS A 167 10.14 -24.40 -17.76
C HIS A 167 11.21 -25.40 -18.23
N MET A 168 12.23 -25.66 -17.42
CA MET A 168 13.26 -26.67 -17.71
C MET A 168 12.77 -28.13 -17.60
N ARG A 169 11.64 -28.38 -16.92
CA ARG A 169 11.05 -29.72 -16.80
C ARG A 169 10.07 -30.07 -17.92
N THR A 170 9.62 -29.09 -18.71
CA THR A 170 8.67 -29.31 -19.82
C THR A 170 9.35 -29.42 -21.19
N THR A 171 10.67 -29.21 -21.25
CA THR A 171 11.49 -29.30 -22.47
C THR A 171 12.43 -30.51 -22.48
N ASN A 172 12.32 -31.40 -21.49
CA ASN A 172 12.93 -32.74 -21.45
C ASN A 172 11.83 -33.78 -21.46
#